data_AF-A0A068TSR8-F1
#
_entry.id   AF-A0A068TSR8-F1
#
_cell.length_a   1.000
_cell.length_b   1.000
_cell.length_c   1.000
_cell.angle_alpha   90.00
_cell.angle_beta   90.00
_cell.angle_gamma   90.00
#
_symmetry.space_group_name_H-M   'P 1'
#
loop_
_entity.id
_entity.type
_entity.pdbx_description
1 polymer ?
#
loop_
_entity_poly.entity_id
_entity_poly.type
_entity_poly.pdbx_seq_one_letter_code
_entity_poly.pdbx_strand_id
1 'polypeptide(L)'
;MDPLTALREYTIRNHLDKISRVGDNFHFGNEYTFPATIETAYRSKHVKSTHYTLETLHHFITNQHLKHSEYVQNASANRIPPVTLPDRKALQDYLTGKISSSDSIDFTMIERQRQDALQRKDNLVAKSRIERGGEELGLGLDGGQKAKLHLKGSKIGEGVPIILVPSAFSTLITIYNVKEFLEDGVFIPTDVKVNQMKGVKPDCVTVQKKFSRDRVVTAYEVRDKPSTLKSEDWDRLVAVFVLGKEWQFKDWPYKDHVEIFNKVLGFYLRFEDDSVESAKHVKQWNVKIISISKNKRHQDRAAALEVWDRLEEFMRSRSR
;
A
#
# COMPACT_ATOMS: atom_id res chain seq x y z
N MET A 1 -4.28 -8.52 -12.11
CA MET A 1 -5.02 -7.27 -11.81
C MET A 1 -6.33 -7.65 -11.15
N ASP A 2 -6.94 -6.77 -10.37
CA ASP A 2 -8.30 -6.93 -9.86
C ASP A 2 -9.36 -6.54 -10.93
N PRO A 3 -10.58 -7.10 -10.87
CA PRO A 3 -11.64 -6.87 -11.86
C PRO A 3 -12.11 -5.40 -11.94
N LEU A 4 -12.09 -4.66 -10.82
CA LEU A 4 -12.51 -3.25 -10.81
C LEU A 4 -11.51 -2.36 -11.58
N THR A 5 -10.22 -2.52 -11.29
CA THR A 5 -9.15 -1.76 -11.97
C THR A 5 -9.08 -2.13 -13.45
N ALA A 6 -9.24 -3.42 -13.80
CA ALA A 6 -9.26 -3.86 -15.20
C ALA A 6 -10.41 -3.23 -15.99
N LEU A 7 -11.64 -3.22 -15.44
CA LEU A 7 -12.79 -2.57 -16.07
C LEU A 7 -12.58 -1.05 -16.20
N ARG A 8 -12.04 -0.38 -15.18
CA ARG A 8 -11.72 1.05 -15.22
C ARG A 8 -10.66 1.36 -16.28
N GLU A 9 -9.60 0.57 -16.37
CA GLU A 9 -8.54 0.78 -17.36
C GLU A 9 -9.04 0.58 -18.79
N TYR A 10 -9.84 -0.46 -19.05
CA TYR A 10 -10.45 -0.67 -20.36
C TYR A 10 -11.49 0.40 -20.69
N THR A 11 -12.21 0.94 -19.69
CA THR A 11 -13.10 2.11 -19.88
C THR A 11 -12.30 3.36 -20.27
N ILE A 12 -11.25 3.70 -19.54
CA ILE A 12 -10.41 4.89 -19.79
C ILE A 12 -9.68 4.81 -21.14
N ARG A 13 -9.23 3.62 -21.54
CA ARG A 13 -8.61 3.36 -22.85
C ARG A 13 -9.62 3.29 -24.01
N ASN A 14 -10.93 3.45 -23.74
CA ASN A 14 -12.03 3.26 -24.69
C ASN A 14 -11.95 1.89 -25.43
N HIS A 15 -11.67 0.84 -24.65
CA HIS A 15 -11.45 -0.55 -25.07
C HIS A 15 -12.55 -1.51 -24.59
N LEU A 16 -13.77 -1.01 -24.33
CA LEU A 16 -14.89 -1.84 -23.88
C LEU A 16 -15.33 -2.87 -24.93
N ASP A 17 -15.07 -2.61 -26.21
CA ASP A 17 -15.20 -3.54 -27.34
C ASP A 17 -14.34 -4.81 -27.17
N LYS A 18 -13.24 -4.73 -26.42
CA LYS A 18 -12.28 -5.82 -26.18
C LYS A 18 -12.63 -6.66 -24.95
N ILE A 19 -13.78 -6.40 -24.32
CA ILE A 19 -14.31 -7.20 -23.21
C ILE A 19 -15.37 -8.16 -23.77
N SER A 20 -15.00 -9.44 -23.92
CA SER A 20 -15.92 -10.46 -24.44
C SER A 20 -16.41 -11.39 -23.33
N ARG A 21 -17.69 -11.78 -23.37
CA ARG A 21 -18.24 -12.81 -22.47
C ARG A 21 -18.10 -14.18 -23.15
N VAL A 22 -17.49 -15.13 -22.45
CA VAL A 22 -17.37 -16.53 -22.88
C VAL A 22 -17.83 -17.40 -21.71
N GLY A 23 -19.06 -17.93 -21.83
CA GLY A 23 -19.77 -18.57 -20.73
C GLY A 23 -19.93 -17.63 -19.53
N ASP A 24 -19.54 -18.10 -18.35
CA ASP A 24 -19.63 -17.35 -17.10
C ASP A 24 -18.43 -16.41 -16.83
N ASN A 25 -17.56 -16.18 -17.81
CA ASN A 25 -16.35 -15.35 -17.66
C ASN A 25 -16.29 -14.19 -18.67
N PHE A 26 -15.82 -13.02 -18.22
CA PHE A 26 -15.36 -11.94 -19.09
C PHE A 26 -13.87 -12.08 -19.38
N HIS A 27 -13.51 -11.90 -20.64
CA HIS A 27 -12.15 -11.91 -21.17
C HIS A 27 -11.78 -10.49 -21.62
N PHE A 28 -10.73 -9.94 -21.04
CA PHE A 28 -10.22 -8.59 -21.28
C PHE A 28 -9.09 -8.68 -22.31
N GLY A 29 -9.47 -8.74 -23.59
CA GLY A 29 -8.57 -9.17 -24.66
C GLY A 29 -7.91 -10.51 -24.30
N ASN A 30 -6.58 -10.54 -24.39
CA ASN A 30 -5.76 -11.70 -24.02
C ASN A 30 -5.06 -11.54 -22.64
N GLU A 31 -5.34 -10.47 -21.88
CA GLU A 31 -4.58 -10.12 -20.67
C GLU A 31 -5.16 -10.72 -19.38
N TYR A 32 -6.48 -10.69 -19.22
CA TYR A 32 -7.16 -11.12 -17.99
C TYR A 32 -8.48 -11.84 -18.27
N THR A 33 -8.79 -12.84 -17.46
CA THR A 33 -10.11 -13.49 -17.42
C THR A 33 -10.65 -13.44 -15.99
N PHE A 34 -11.92 -13.06 -15.84
CA PHE A 34 -12.60 -12.99 -14.55
C PHE A 34 -14.02 -13.58 -14.65
N PRO A 35 -14.53 -14.27 -13.61
CA PRO A 35 -15.93 -14.67 -13.55
C PRO A 35 -16.85 -13.44 -13.60
N ALA A 36 -17.93 -13.50 -14.38
CA ALA A 36 -18.89 -12.41 -14.51
C ALA A 36 -19.56 -12.05 -13.17
N THR A 37 -19.83 -13.08 -12.36
CA THR A 37 -20.40 -12.98 -11.02
C THR A 37 -19.40 -12.57 -9.93
N ILE A 38 -18.12 -12.35 -10.24
CA ILE A 38 -17.15 -11.92 -9.22
C ILE A 38 -17.57 -10.56 -8.65
N GLU A 39 -17.71 -10.48 -7.33
CA GLU A 39 -17.86 -9.20 -6.64
C GLU A 39 -16.64 -8.31 -6.93
N THR A 40 -16.84 -7.02 -7.12
CA THR A 40 -15.76 -6.06 -7.31
C THR A 40 -15.52 -5.27 -6.02
N ALA A 41 -14.43 -4.53 -5.93
CA ALA A 41 -14.21 -3.67 -4.77
C ALA A 41 -15.18 -2.47 -4.63
N TYR A 42 -16.15 -2.25 -5.53
CA TYR A 42 -17.07 -1.12 -5.42
C TYR A 42 -18.33 -1.49 -4.61
N ARG A 43 -18.42 -0.96 -3.38
CA ARG A 43 -19.53 -1.18 -2.45
C ARG A 43 -20.79 -0.40 -2.87
N SER A 44 -21.97 -0.99 -2.71
CA SER A 44 -23.24 -0.26 -2.83
C SER A 44 -23.43 0.69 -1.64
N LYS A 45 -23.95 1.90 -1.89
CA LYS A 45 -24.39 2.82 -0.83
C LYS A 45 -25.76 2.48 -0.27
N HIS A 46 -26.62 1.82 -1.06
CA HIS A 46 -28.01 1.55 -0.69
C HIS A 46 -28.17 0.21 0.06
N VAL A 47 -27.34 -0.79 -0.25
CA VAL A 47 -27.37 -2.09 0.42
C VAL A 47 -26.07 -2.26 1.21
N LYS A 48 -26.21 -2.21 2.54
CA LYS A 48 -25.07 -2.19 3.47
C LYS A 48 -24.29 -3.49 3.39
N SER A 49 -22.98 -3.38 3.13
CA SER A 49 -22.03 -4.50 3.03
C SER A 49 -22.16 -5.44 1.82
N THR A 50 -22.87 -5.04 0.75
CA THR A 50 -22.77 -5.72 -0.56
C THR A 50 -21.94 -4.91 -1.55
N HIS A 51 -21.22 -5.59 -2.44
CA HIS A 51 -20.48 -4.97 -3.54
C HIS A 51 -21.08 -5.35 -4.89
N TYR A 52 -20.88 -4.50 -5.90
CA TYR A 52 -21.39 -4.77 -7.25
C TYR A 52 -20.53 -5.83 -7.96
N THR A 53 -21.16 -6.77 -8.67
CA THR A 53 -20.44 -7.74 -9.50
C THR A 53 -19.83 -7.11 -10.75
N LEU A 54 -18.84 -7.78 -11.34
CA LEU A 54 -18.22 -7.34 -12.59
C LEU A 54 -19.25 -7.24 -13.72
N GLU A 55 -20.20 -8.18 -13.78
CA GLU A 55 -21.35 -8.15 -14.70
C GLU A 55 -22.21 -6.89 -14.51
N THR A 56 -22.59 -6.55 -13.28
CA THR A 56 -23.35 -5.32 -12.99
C THR A 56 -22.57 -4.06 -13.42
N LEU A 57 -21.27 -3.98 -13.13
CA LEU A 57 -20.45 -2.82 -13.49
C LEU A 57 -20.19 -2.71 -15.00
N HIS A 58 -19.96 -3.84 -15.67
CA HIS A 58 -19.79 -3.89 -17.12
C HIS A 58 -21.08 -3.48 -17.84
N HIS A 59 -22.22 -4.08 -17.45
CA HIS A 59 -23.54 -3.74 -18.00
C HIS A 59 -23.94 -2.29 -17.72
N PHE A 60 -23.48 -1.71 -16.59
CA PHE A 60 -23.65 -0.30 -16.31
C PHE A 60 -22.87 0.61 -17.25
N ILE A 61 -21.58 0.35 -17.48
CA ILE A 61 -20.74 1.27 -18.26
C ILE A 61 -21.02 1.20 -19.77
N THR A 62 -21.45 0.06 -20.30
CA THR A 62 -21.93 -0.05 -21.70
C THR A 62 -23.25 0.70 -21.90
N ASN A 63 -24.18 0.61 -20.95
CA ASN A 63 -25.51 1.23 -21.02
C ASN A 63 -25.59 2.61 -20.35
N GLN A 64 -24.43 3.26 -20.08
CA GLN A 64 -24.36 4.54 -19.34
C GLN A 64 -25.13 5.69 -20.00
N HIS A 65 -25.47 5.56 -21.29
CA HIS A 65 -26.22 6.50 -22.11
C HIS A 65 -27.75 6.46 -21.88
N LEU A 66 -28.30 5.34 -21.37
CA LEU A 66 -29.73 5.20 -21.07
C LEU A 66 -30.13 5.98 -19.82
N LYS A 67 -31.38 6.50 -19.76
CA LYS A 67 -31.92 7.07 -18.51
C LYS A 67 -32.01 5.99 -17.43
N HIS A 68 -32.11 6.39 -16.16
CA HIS A 68 -32.02 5.39 -15.07
C HIS A 68 -33.19 4.39 -15.04
N SER A 69 -34.41 4.81 -15.39
CA SER A 69 -35.56 3.91 -15.59
C SER A 69 -35.30 2.88 -16.69
N GLU A 70 -34.91 3.34 -17.87
CA GLU A 70 -34.58 2.54 -19.05
C GLU A 70 -33.44 1.54 -18.76
N TYR A 71 -32.38 2.00 -18.07
CA TYR A 71 -31.27 1.16 -17.61
C TYR A 71 -31.71 0.08 -16.60
N VAL A 72 -32.53 0.43 -15.61
CA VAL A 72 -33.03 -0.54 -14.61
C VAL A 72 -33.92 -1.60 -15.29
N GLN A 73 -34.77 -1.21 -16.23
CA GLN A 73 -35.57 -2.14 -17.04
C GLN A 73 -34.67 -3.06 -17.89
N ASN A 74 -33.66 -2.50 -18.57
CA ASN A 74 -32.73 -3.25 -19.40
C ASN A 74 -31.87 -4.24 -18.58
N ALA A 75 -31.35 -3.83 -17.43
CA ALA A 75 -30.64 -4.70 -16.50
C ALA A 75 -31.55 -5.84 -15.98
N SER A 76 -32.78 -5.52 -15.58
CA SER A 76 -33.77 -6.49 -15.11
C SER A 76 -34.13 -7.53 -16.20
N ALA A 77 -34.30 -7.10 -17.45
CA ALA A 77 -34.54 -8.00 -18.59
C ALA A 77 -33.37 -8.97 -18.84
N ASN A 78 -32.13 -8.51 -18.62
CA ASN A 78 -30.92 -9.34 -18.66
C ASN A 78 -30.68 -10.14 -17.37
N ARG A 79 -31.56 -10.04 -16.35
CA ARG A 79 -31.42 -10.63 -15.01
C ARG A 79 -30.21 -10.13 -14.20
N ILE A 80 -29.66 -8.98 -14.55
CA ILE A 80 -28.49 -8.37 -13.91
C ILE A 80 -28.96 -7.40 -12.81
N PRO A 81 -28.44 -7.50 -11.56
CA PRO A 81 -28.73 -6.51 -10.52
C PRO A 81 -28.29 -5.10 -10.94
N PRO A 82 -29.16 -4.08 -10.93
CA PRO A 82 -28.80 -2.74 -11.41
C PRO A 82 -27.96 -1.95 -10.40
N VAL A 83 -27.04 -1.12 -10.91
CA VAL A 83 -26.38 -0.07 -10.12
C VAL A 83 -27.43 0.91 -9.60
N THR A 84 -27.39 1.22 -8.30
CA THR A 84 -28.39 2.10 -7.67
C THR A 84 -28.15 3.58 -8.00
N LEU A 85 -29.23 4.37 -8.01
CA LEU A 85 -29.19 5.80 -8.35
C LEU A 85 -28.15 6.63 -7.52
N PRO A 86 -27.97 6.42 -6.20
CA PRO A 86 -26.97 7.15 -5.41
C PRO A 86 -25.50 6.84 -5.76
N ASP A 87 -25.24 5.67 -6.37
CA ASP A 87 -23.91 5.27 -6.82
C ASP A 87 -23.63 5.72 -8.26
N ARG A 88 -24.66 5.78 -9.12
CA ARG A 88 -24.56 5.98 -10.58
C ARG A 88 -23.51 7.02 -10.99
N LYS A 89 -23.59 8.26 -10.47
CA LYS A 89 -22.67 9.34 -10.87
C LYS A 89 -21.23 9.10 -10.41
N ALA A 90 -21.03 8.77 -9.13
CA ALA A 90 -19.69 8.56 -8.57
C ALA A 90 -18.98 7.36 -9.21
N LEU A 91 -19.73 6.28 -9.48
CA LEU A 91 -19.22 5.12 -10.19
C LEU A 91 -18.86 5.45 -11.65
N GLN A 92 -19.72 6.17 -12.37
CA GLN A 92 -19.44 6.57 -13.76
C GLN A 92 -18.21 7.48 -13.85
N ASP A 93 -18.11 8.49 -12.99
CA ASP A 93 -16.97 9.41 -12.97
C ASP A 93 -15.67 8.69 -12.54
N TYR A 94 -15.74 7.64 -11.71
CA TYR A 94 -14.60 6.78 -11.38
C TYR A 94 -14.17 5.89 -12.55
N LEU A 95 -15.11 5.14 -13.15
CA LEU A 95 -14.81 4.23 -14.27
C LEU A 95 -14.32 4.99 -15.51
N THR A 96 -14.87 6.18 -15.79
CA THR A 96 -14.40 7.07 -16.87
C THR A 96 -13.14 7.87 -16.53
N GLY A 97 -12.53 7.65 -15.36
CA GLY A 97 -11.25 8.25 -14.98
C GLY A 97 -11.29 9.71 -14.52
N LYS A 98 -12.45 10.38 -14.54
CA LYS A 98 -12.61 11.78 -14.08
C LYS A 98 -12.29 11.95 -12.60
N ILE A 99 -12.48 10.89 -11.79
CA ILE A 99 -11.97 10.81 -10.42
C ILE A 99 -11.05 9.58 -10.25
N SER A 100 -10.03 9.73 -9.40
CA SER A 100 -9.05 8.69 -9.08
C SER A 100 -9.50 7.76 -7.95
N SER A 101 -10.46 8.19 -7.12
CA SER A 101 -10.96 7.45 -5.95
C SER A 101 -12.44 7.77 -5.68
N SER A 102 -13.08 6.91 -4.88
CA SER A 102 -14.46 7.05 -4.37
C SER A 102 -14.52 6.34 -3.02
N ASP A 103 -15.24 6.91 -2.04
CA ASP A 103 -15.35 6.34 -0.69
C ASP A 103 -16.09 4.98 -0.65
N SER A 104 -16.79 4.64 -1.74
CA SER A 104 -17.38 3.31 -1.95
C SER A 104 -16.34 2.21 -2.24
N ILE A 105 -15.06 2.53 -2.48
CA ILE A 105 -14.05 1.54 -2.89
C ILE A 105 -13.43 0.83 -1.67
N ASP A 106 -13.63 -0.49 -1.62
CA ASP A 106 -13.03 -1.39 -0.64
C ASP A 106 -11.62 -1.83 -1.10
N PHE A 107 -10.62 -1.01 -0.78
CA PHE A 107 -9.23 -1.29 -1.10
C PHE A 107 -8.70 -2.61 -0.50
N THR A 108 -9.34 -3.16 0.55
CA THR A 108 -8.96 -4.48 1.10
C THR A 108 -9.37 -5.62 0.17
N MET A 109 -10.46 -5.44 -0.57
CA MET A 109 -10.94 -6.40 -1.57
C MET A 109 -10.12 -6.35 -2.85
N ILE A 110 -9.68 -5.14 -3.27
CA ILE A 110 -8.71 -4.97 -4.37
C ILE A 110 -7.46 -5.82 -4.09
N GLU A 111 -6.88 -5.68 -2.91
CA GLU A 111 -5.64 -6.36 -2.56
C GLU A 111 -5.81 -7.89 -2.51
N ARG A 112 -6.89 -8.39 -1.86
CA ARG A 112 -7.22 -9.83 -1.86
C ARG A 112 -7.33 -10.39 -3.28
N GLN A 113 -8.08 -9.72 -4.16
CA GLN A 113 -8.31 -10.21 -5.52
C GLN A 113 -7.05 -10.18 -6.40
N ARG A 114 -6.11 -9.27 -6.12
CA ARG A 114 -4.78 -9.25 -6.76
C ARG A 114 -3.94 -10.43 -6.28
N GLN A 115 -3.95 -10.75 -4.99
CA GLN A 115 -3.25 -11.90 -4.42
C GLN A 115 -3.81 -13.23 -4.95
N ASP A 116 -5.13 -13.40 -4.97
CA ASP A 116 -5.80 -14.61 -5.53
C ASP A 116 -5.46 -14.83 -7.01
N ALA A 117 -5.40 -13.75 -7.81
CA ALA A 117 -5.04 -13.80 -9.22
C ALA A 117 -3.57 -14.19 -9.44
N LEU A 118 -2.66 -13.78 -8.56
CA LEU A 118 -1.25 -14.17 -8.59
C LEU A 118 -1.07 -15.64 -8.20
N GLN A 119 -1.65 -16.09 -7.09
CA GLN A 119 -1.57 -17.50 -6.65
C GLN A 119 -2.12 -18.50 -7.69
N ARG A 120 -3.19 -18.15 -8.41
CA ARG A 120 -3.72 -18.98 -9.51
C ARG A 120 -2.71 -19.12 -10.65
N LYS A 121 -1.97 -18.06 -10.99
CA LYS A 121 -0.89 -18.08 -11.99
C LYS A 121 0.30 -18.90 -11.51
N ASP A 122 0.69 -18.70 -10.24
CA ASP A 122 1.54 -19.55 -9.39
C ASP A 122 1.36 -21.05 -9.65
N ASN A 123 0.16 -21.51 -9.30
CA ASN A 123 -0.21 -22.92 -9.32
C ASN A 123 -0.30 -23.50 -10.75
N LEU A 124 -0.73 -22.70 -11.74
CA LEU A 124 -0.71 -23.11 -13.15
C LEU A 124 0.72 -23.34 -13.66
N VAL A 125 1.65 -22.43 -13.34
CA VAL A 125 3.06 -22.56 -13.71
C VAL A 125 3.69 -23.76 -12.99
N ALA A 126 3.44 -23.93 -11.68
CA ALA A 126 3.95 -25.07 -10.91
C ALA A 126 3.48 -26.41 -11.49
N LYS A 127 2.19 -26.55 -11.84
CA LYS A 127 1.66 -27.77 -12.45
C LYS A 127 2.33 -28.08 -13.80
N SER A 128 2.50 -27.06 -14.65
CA SER A 128 3.21 -27.19 -15.94
C SER A 128 4.72 -27.50 -15.84
N ARG A 129 5.28 -27.51 -14.62
CA ARG A 129 6.69 -27.78 -14.32
C ARG A 129 6.89 -29.16 -13.69
N ILE A 130 5.94 -29.63 -12.88
CA ILE A 130 5.93 -31.00 -12.32
C ILE A 130 5.82 -32.03 -13.44
N GLU A 131 4.99 -31.78 -14.46
CA GLU A 131 4.81 -32.65 -15.63
C GLU A 131 6.04 -32.74 -16.57
N ARG A 132 7.16 -32.05 -16.26
CA ARG A 132 8.36 -31.98 -17.12
C ARG A 132 9.71 -32.07 -16.37
N GLY A 133 9.73 -32.49 -15.11
CA GLY A 133 10.96 -32.50 -14.31
C GLY A 133 10.95 -33.51 -13.19
N GLY A 134 11.36 -34.75 -13.50
CA GLY A 134 11.57 -35.79 -12.51
C GLY A 134 12.70 -36.73 -12.90
N GLU A 135 13.93 -36.39 -12.49
CA GLU A 135 15.07 -37.31 -12.30
C GLU A 135 16.22 -36.59 -11.55
N GLU A 136 16.97 -37.35 -10.73
CA GLU A 136 18.22 -37.01 -9.97
C GLU A 136 18.14 -35.87 -8.91
N LEU A 137 18.48 -36.06 -7.61
CA LEU A 137 19.74 -36.45 -6.92
C LEU A 137 20.82 -35.34 -6.94
N GLY A 138 21.48 -34.94 -5.83
CA GLY A 138 21.28 -35.25 -4.39
C GLY A 138 22.36 -34.62 -3.47
N LEU A 139 22.07 -34.57 -2.14
CA LEU A 139 22.97 -34.41 -0.96
C LEU A 139 24.11 -33.34 -0.90
N GLY A 140 24.21 -32.59 0.21
CA GLY A 140 25.38 -31.77 0.58
C GLY A 140 25.20 -30.92 1.85
N LEU A 141 26.28 -30.65 2.60
CA LEU A 141 26.31 -29.93 3.90
C LEU A 141 27.65 -29.17 4.05
N ASP A 142 27.84 -28.17 4.93
CA ASP A 142 26.92 -27.46 5.83
C ASP A 142 26.82 -25.96 5.38
N GLY A 143 27.23 -24.86 6.05
CA GLY A 143 27.69 -24.60 7.42
C GLY A 143 28.34 -23.21 7.58
N GLY A 144 28.09 -22.49 8.68
CA GLY A 144 28.70 -21.16 8.87
C GLY A 144 28.05 -20.22 9.91
N GLN A 145 28.69 -20.11 11.07
CA GLN A 145 28.30 -19.31 12.25
C GLN A 145 27.92 -17.84 11.99
N LYS A 146 26.91 -17.31 12.70
CA LYS A 146 26.66 -15.86 12.86
C LYS A 146 27.05 -15.38 14.26
N ALA A 147 27.87 -14.33 14.34
CA ALA A 147 28.32 -13.77 15.61
C ALA A 147 27.22 -12.96 16.34
N LYS A 148 27.18 -13.07 17.67
CA LYS A 148 26.42 -12.14 18.54
C LYS A 148 27.27 -10.90 18.81
N LEU A 149 26.64 -9.73 18.81
CA LEU A 149 27.21 -8.49 19.37
C LEU A 149 26.37 -8.02 20.55
N HIS A 150 27.05 -7.47 21.56
CA HIS A 150 26.47 -7.04 22.83
C HIS A 150 26.26 -5.52 22.81
N LEU A 151 25.08 -5.04 23.23
CA LEU A 151 24.82 -3.60 23.39
C LEU A 151 25.06 -3.17 24.85
N LYS A 152 25.50 -1.93 25.06
CA LYS A 152 25.39 -1.24 26.36
C LYS A 152 25.31 0.27 26.14
N GLY A 153 24.28 0.92 26.68
CA GLY A 153 24.02 2.34 26.50
C GLY A 153 22.58 2.73 26.86
N SER A 154 22.28 2.84 28.16
CA SER A 154 20.97 3.28 28.69
C SER A 154 20.88 4.82 28.73
N LYS A 155 19.72 5.48 28.80
CA LYS A 155 18.33 5.03 29.04
C LYS A 155 17.31 5.79 28.14
N ILE A 156 16.68 5.10 27.19
CA ILE A 156 15.26 5.28 26.79
C ILE A 156 14.76 3.87 26.44
N GLY A 157 13.57 3.47 26.91
CA GLY A 157 12.87 2.20 26.60
C GLY A 157 13.75 0.99 26.24
N GLU A 158 14.07 0.13 27.20
CA GLU A 158 15.06 -0.95 27.07
C GLU A 158 14.83 -1.88 25.86
N GLY A 159 15.54 -1.60 24.75
CA GLY A 159 15.37 -2.29 23.47
C GLY A 159 15.85 -1.46 22.28
N VAL A 160 15.49 -1.88 21.08
CA VAL A 160 15.83 -1.20 19.82
C VAL A 160 14.80 -0.07 19.55
N PRO A 161 15.20 1.15 19.15
CA PRO A 161 14.23 2.21 18.80
C PRO A 161 13.35 1.82 17.60
N ILE A 162 12.06 2.13 17.68
CA ILE A 162 11.05 1.80 16.65
C ILE A 162 10.77 3.03 15.76
N ILE A 163 10.71 2.80 14.45
CA ILE A 163 10.16 3.72 13.45
C ILE A 163 8.88 3.10 12.89
N LEU A 164 7.76 3.81 12.95
CA LEU A 164 6.54 3.40 12.23
C LEU A 164 6.54 3.97 10.81
N VAL A 165 6.15 3.14 9.84
CA VAL A 165 5.83 3.56 8.46
C VAL A 165 4.37 3.25 8.15
N PRO A 166 3.73 3.93 7.18
CA PRO A 166 2.39 3.56 6.73
C PRO A 166 2.40 2.16 6.08
N SER A 167 1.37 1.38 6.39
CA SER A 167 1.09 0.09 5.73
C SER A 167 0.40 0.23 4.37
N ALA A 168 0.02 1.45 3.98
CA ALA A 168 -0.71 1.75 2.75
C ALA A 168 0.22 1.96 1.55
N PHE A 169 0.07 1.13 0.52
CA PHE A 169 0.83 1.18 -0.74
C PHE A 169 0.73 2.52 -1.52
N SER A 170 -0.21 3.40 -1.17
CA SER A 170 -0.34 4.74 -1.74
C SER A 170 0.65 5.77 -1.17
N THR A 171 1.45 5.40 -0.16
CA THR A 171 2.48 6.26 0.41
C THR A 171 3.86 5.98 -0.19
N LEU A 172 4.70 7.01 -0.27
CA LEU A 172 6.02 6.92 -0.88
C LEU A 172 7.00 6.07 -0.07
N ILE A 173 6.79 5.94 1.24
CA ILE A 173 7.60 5.11 2.13
C ILE A 173 6.73 4.05 2.79
N THR A 174 7.17 2.81 2.74
CA THR A 174 6.50 1.64 3.34
C THR A 174 7.55 0.64 3.82
N ILE A 175 7.12 -0.42 4.49
CA ILE A 175 8.03 -1.45 5.01
C ILE A 175 8.83 -2.20 3.91
N TYR A 176 8.43 -2.07 2.64
CA TYR A 176 9.08 -2.72 1.49
C TYR A 176 10.28 -1.95 0.91
N ASN A 177 10.35 -0.63 1.12
CA ASN A 177 11.36 0.25 0.50
C ASN A 177 12.08 1.20 1.48
N VAL A 178 11.64 1.23 2.74
CA VAL A 178 12.22 2.05 3.80
C VAL A 178 13.70 1.74 4.06
N LYS A 179 14.15 0.51 3.84
CA LYS A 179 15.54 0.13 4.08
C LYS A 179 16.49 0.78 3.07
N GLU A 180 16.21 0.64 1.78
CA GLU A 180 17.04 1.23 0.71
C GLU A 180 16.97 2.76 0.72
N PHE A 181 15.82 3.33 1.10
CA PHE A 181 15.71 4.77 1.27
C PHE A 181 16.55 5.27 2.45
N LEU A 182 16.51 4.62 3.62
CA LEU A 182 17.20 5.11 4.82
C LEU A 182 18.68 4.68 4.93
N GLU A 183 19.06 3.47 4.48
CA GLU A 183 20.46 3.01 4.51
C GLU A 183 21.26 3.54 3.32
N ASP A 184 20.79 3.26 2.09
CA ASP A 184 21.52 3.58 0.86
C ASP A 184 21.24 5.00 0.32
N GLY A 185 20.11 5.59 0.70
CA GLY A 185 19.65 6.87 0.17
C GLY A 185 18.99 6.77 -1.20
N VAL A 186 18.31 5.66 -1.50
CA VAL A 186 17.70 5.38 -2.81
C VAL A 186 16.20 5.18 -2.67
N PHE A 187 15.38 6.04 -3.27
CA PHE A 187 13.94 5.79 -3.33
C PHE A 187 13.61 4.82 -4.48
N ILE A 188 13.12 3.63 -4.10
CA ILE A 188 12.51 2.67 -5.02
C ILE A 188 11.00 2.66 -4.74
N PRO A 189 10.12 2.83 -5.76
CA PRO A 189 8.68 2.73 -5.57
C PRO A 189 8.23 1.41 -4.94
N THR A 190 7.23 1.46 -4.06
CA THR A 190 6.75 0.31 -3.29
C THR A 190 6.30 -0.85 -4.19
N ASP A 191 5.61 -0.57 -5.28
CA ASP A 191 5.16 -1.57 -6.27
C ASP A 191 6.34 -2.27 -6.96
N VAL A 192 7.38 -1.52 -7.34
CA VAL A 192 8.63 -2.08 -7.89
C VAL A 192 9.30 -3.01 -6.88
N LYS A 193 9.35 -2.62 -5.60
CA LYS A 193 9.89 -3.46 -4.52
C LYS A 193 9.08 -4.74 -4.30
N VAL A 194 7.75 -4.64 -4.26
CA VAL A 194 6.84 -5.79 -4.11
C VAL A 194 7.01 -6.78 -5.27
N ASN A 195 7.08 -6.28 -6.52
CA ASN A 195 7.29 -7.11 -7.70
C ASN A 195 8.67 -7.82 -7.72
N GLN A 196 9.68 -7.27 -7.04
CA GLN A 196 10.99 -7.91 -6.88
C GLN A 196 11.04 -8.92 -5.72
N MET A 197 10.13 -8.80 -4.73
CA MET A 197 10.16 -9.57 -3.50
C MET A 197 9.48 -10.93 -3.64
N LYS A 198 10.26 -11.98 -3.86
CA LYS A 198 9.80 -13.39 -3.93
C LYS A 198 9.46 -13.98 -2.55
N GLY A 199 8.64 -13.30 -1.74
CA GLY A 199 8.35 -13.73 -0.38
C GLY A 199 7.22 -12.97 0.31
N VAL A 200 6.89 -13.42 1.51
CA VAL A 200 5.86 -12.82 2.37
C VAL A 200 6.28 -11.41 2.80
N LYS A 201 5.30 -10.50 2.95
CA LYS A 201 5.51 -9.16 3.52
C LYS A 201 6.23 -9.27 4.87
N PRO A 202 7.33 -8.52 5.10
CA PRO A 202 7.99 -8.50 6.40
C PRO A 202 7.12 -7.76 7.44
N ASP A 203 6.97 -8.34 8.64
CA ASP A 203 6.31 -7.69 9.79
C ASP A 203 7.21 -6.66 10.50
N CYS A 204 8.52 -6.81 10.36
CA CYS A 204 9.54 -5.90 10.86
C CYS A 204 10.75 -5.91 9.93
N VAL A 205 11.36 -4.73 9.71
CA VAL A 205 12.59 -4.57 8.92
C VAL A 205 13.62 -3.81 9.76
N THR A 206 14.82 -4.38 9.92
CA THR A 206 15.91 -3.68 10.61
C THR A 206 16.63 -2.73 9.67
N VAL A 207 16.70 -1.47 10.09
CA VAL A 207 17.49 -0.39 9.46
C VAL A 207 18.67 -0.04 10.35
N GLN A 208 19.86 0.17 9.79
CA GLN A 208 21.08 0.52 10.52
C GLN A 208 21.61 1.90 10.09
N LYS A 209 21.86 2.78 11.05
CA LYS A 209 22.53 4.07 10.83
C LYS A 209 23.85 4.12 11.55
N LYS A 210 24.93 4.32 10.80
CA LYS A 210 26.22 4.76 11.34
C LYS A 210 26.20 6.28 11.51
N PHE A 211 26.39 6.75 12.74
CA PHE A 211 26.49 8.18 13.02
C PHE A 211 27.95 8.63 12.97
N SER A 212 28.23 9.70 12.21
CA SER A 212 29.60 10.10 11.86
C SER A 212 30.44 10.61 13.05
N ARG A 213 29.77 11.08 14.11
CA ARG A 213 30.43 11.65 15.31
C ARG A 213 31.07 10.57 16.16
N ASP A 214 30.29 9.56 16.55
CA ASP A 214 30.70 8.57 17.56
C ASP A 214 31.14 7.23 16.93
N ARG A 215 31.04 7.10 15.60
CA ARG A 215 31.24 5.86 14.81
C ARG A 215 30.30 4.69 15.14
N VAL A 216 29.47 4.82 16.17
CA VAL A 216 28.42 3.88 16.58
C VAL A 216 27.45 3.60 15.43
N VAL A 217 27.05 2.34 15.30
CA VAL A 217 25.96 1.90 14.41
C VAL A 217 24.73 1.63 15.27
N THR A 218 23.70 2.45 15.13
CA THR A 218 22.41 2.27 15.81
C THR A 218 21.47 1.51 14.89
N ALA A 219 20.88 0.43 15.39
CA ALA A 219 19.80 -0.28 14.72
C ALA A 219 18.44 0.34 15.08
N TYR A 220 17.50 0.26 14.15
CA TYR A 220 16.10 0.69 14.29
C TYR A 220 15.19 -0.44 13.79
N GLU A 221 14.11 -0.72 14.53
CA GLU A 221 13.03 -1.60 14.10
C GLU A 221 12.02 -0.80 13.29
N VAL A 222 11.85 -1.09 12.00
CA VAL A 222 10.78 -0.50 11.20
C VAL A 222 9.58 -1.45 11.14
N ARG A 223 8.41 -0.96 11.57
CA ARG A 223 7.14 -1.72 11.59
C ARG A 223 6.03 -0.90 10.91
N ASP A 224 4.97 -1.55 10.42
CA ASP A 224 3.85 -0.87 9.74
C ASP A 224 2.44 -1.19 10.28
N LYS A 225 2.37 -2.00 11.34
CA LYS A 225 1.14 -2.39 12.05
C LYS A 225 1.17 -1.84 13.48
N PRO A 226 0.59 -0.67 13.77
CA PRO A 226 0.51 -0.16 15.15
C PRO A 226 -0.19 -1.11 16.12
N SER A 227 -1.13 -1.93 15.61
CA SER A 227 -1.85 -2.95 16.37
C SER A 227 -1.02 -4.17 16.81
N THR A 228 0.25 -4.30 16.40
CA THR A 228 1.17 -5.32 16.94
C THR A 228 2.14 -4.76 17.97
N LEU A 229 2.06 -3.47 18.31
CA LEU A 229 2.89 -2.84 19.34
C LEU A 229 2.32 -3.12 20.74
N LYS A 230 3.15 -3.69 21.62
CA LYS A 230 2.87 -3.77 23.06
C LYS A 230 2.99 -2.41 23.72
N SER A 231 2.47 -2.24 24.95
CA SER A 231 2.67 -1.02 25.76
C SER A 231 4.13 -0.57 25.81
N GLU A 232 5.06 -1.50 26.04
CA GLU A 232 6.51 -1.27 26.08
C GLU A 232 7.10 -0.79 24.74
N ASP A 233 6.50 -1.18 23.61
CA ASP A 233 6.96 -0.80 22.27
C ASP A 233 6.66 0.69 21.98
N TRP A 234 5.62 1.26 22.60
CA TRP A 234 5.25 2.67 22.42
C TRP A 234 6.23 3.64 23.10
N ASP A 235 6.91 3.23 24.18
CA ASP A 235 8.02 3.99 24.78
C ASP A 235 9.27 3.96 23.89
N ARG A 236 9.44 2.89 23.10
CA ARG A 236 10.50 2.74 22.09
C ARG A 236 10.18 3.45 20.77
N LEU A 237 8.97 3.99 20.57
CA LEU A 237 8.59 4.69 19.35
C LEU A 237 9.29 6.06 19.26
N VAL A 238 10.23 6.19 18.34
CA VAL A 238 11.04 7.42 18.16
C VAL A 238 10.58 8.27 16.98
N ALA A 239 10.06 7.64 15.92
CA ALA A 239 9.58 8.35 14.74
C ALA A 239 8.39 7.66 14.06
N VAL A 240 7.59 8.43 13.33
CA VAL A 240 6.51 7.94 12.46
C VAL A 240 6.52 8.66 11.13
N PHE A 241 6.51 7.91 10.03
CA PHE A 241 6.12 8.46 8.72
C PHE A 241 4.59 8.49 8.61
N VAL A 242 4.03 9.66 8.32
CA VAL A 242 2.59 9.91 8.33
C VAL A 242 2.00 9.88 6.92
N LEU A 243 0.75 9.41 6.82
CA LEU A 243 -0.06 9.36 5.60
C LEU A 243 -0.79 10.71 5.36
N GLY A 244 -0.88 11.56 6.38
CA GLY A 244 -1.59 12.85 6.31
C GLY A 244 -3.10 12.74 6.49
N LYS A 245 -3.57 11.74 7.24
CA LYS A 245 -4.97 11.54 7.64
C LYS A 245 -5.05 11.22 9.13
N GLU A 246 -5.95 11.90 9.85
CA GLU A 246 -6.08 11.79 11.32
C GLU A 246 -6.40 10.37 11.78
N TRP A 247 -7.18 9.62 10.99
CA TRP A 247 -7.54 8.22 11.29
C TRP A 247 -6.33 7.28 11.36
N GLN A 248 -5.15 7.66 10.85
CA GLN A 248 -3.90 6.89 11.03
C GLN A 248 -3.59 6.64 12.52
N PHE A 249 -3.96 7.60 13.37
CA PHE A 249 -3.69 7.60 14.81
C PHE A 249 -4.86 7.02 15.63
N LYS A 250 -5.89 6.48 14.98
CA LYS A 250 -6.97 5.77 15.65
C LYS A 250 -6.41 4.55 16.39
N ASP A 251 -6.88 4.32 17.61
CA ASP A 251 -6.49 3.20 18.48
C ASP A 251 -5.01 3.24 18.93
N TRP A 252 -4.33 4.39 18.83
CA TRP A 252 -3.02 4.65 19.44
C TRP A 252 -3.18 5.04 20.93
N PRO A 253 -2.18 4.78 21.80
CA PRO A 253 -2.24 5.10 23.24
C PRO A 253 -1.93 6.57 23.57
N TYR A 254 -2.44 7.50 22.75
CA TYR A 254 -2.28 8.94 22.93
C TYR A 254 -3.62 9.64 22.63
N LYS A 255 -3.89 10.76 23.29
CA LYS A 255 -5.16 11.49 23.21
C LYS A 255 -5.43 12.08 21.82
N ASP A 256 -4.40 12.65 21.20
CA ASP A 256 -4.50 13.37 19.93
C ASP A 256 -3.13 13.47 19.23
N HIS A 257 -3.14 14.00 18.00
CA HIS A 257 -1.91 14.15 17.21
C HIS A 257 -0.91 15.17 17.82
N VAL A 258 -1.34 16.08 18.71
CA VAL A 258 -0.44 17.03 19.37
C VAL A 258 0.36 16.30 20.44
N GLU A 259 -0.27 15.42 21.22
CA GLU A 259 0.46 14.53 22.14
C GLU A 259 1.45 13.62 21.39
N ILE A 260 1.03 13.02 20.27
CA ILE A 260 1.89 12.17 19.43
C ILE A 260 3.14 12.93 19.00
N PHE A 261 2.99 14.12 18.38
CA PHE A 261 4.13 14.87 17.85
C PHE A 261 4.90 15.70 18.89
N ASN A 262 4.53 15.60 20.18
CA ASN A 262 5.37 15.98 21.31
C ASN A 262 6.23 14.81 21.82
N LYS A 263 5.78 13.55 21.64
CA LYS A 263 6.46 12.33 22.10
C LYS A 263 7.26 11.60 21.00
N VAL A 264 6.89 11.77 19.73
CA VAL A 264 7.38 11.01 18.57
C VAL A 264 7.69 11.96 17.41
N LEU A 265 8.82 11.79 16.71
CA LEU A 265 9.16 12.62 15.55
C LEU A 265 8.33 12.22 14.31
N GLY A 266 7.38 13.05 13.93
CA GLY A 266 6.59 12.84 12.71
C GLY A 266 7.31 13.30 11.44
N PHE A 267 7.27 12.50 10.38
CA PHE A 267 7.78 12.81 9.03
C PHE A 267 6.67 12.68 8.00
N TYR A 268 6.62 13.55 6.99
CA TYR A 268 5.71 13.41 5.83
C TYR A 268 6.52 13.43 4.52
N LEU A 269 6.59 12.30 3.84
CA LEU A 269 7.30 12.16 2.56
C LEU A 269 6.36 12.42 1.39
N ARG A 270 6.68 13.42 0.56
CA ARG A 270 5.94 13.80 -0.66
C ARG A 270 6.89 14.01 -1.84
N PHE A 271 6.37 14.11 -3.06
CA PHE A 271 7.19 14.58 -4.17
C PHE A 271 7.35 16.10 -4.16
N GLU A 272 8.42 16.61 -4.75
CA GLU A 272 8.64 18.05 -4.95
C GLU A 272 7.47 18.66 -5.75
N ASP A 273 7.03 18.01 -6.84
CA ASP A 273 6.04 18.52 -7.80
C ASP A 273 4.56 18.32 -7.38
N ASP A 274 4.26 17.81 -6.18
CA ASP A 274 2.86 17.61 -5.75
C ASP A 274 2.19 18.93 -5.36
N SER A 275 0.87 19.05 -5.54
CA SER A 275 0.10 20.23 -5.13
C SER A 275 0.37 20.59 -3.65
N VAL A 276 0.42 21.88 -3.30
CA VAL A 276 0.69 22.32 -1.91
C VAL A 276 -0.39 21.80 -0.94
N GLU A 277 -1.59 21.59 -1.50
CA GLU A 277 -2.79 21.02 -0.90
C GLU A 277 -2.56 19.61 -0.34
N SER A 278 -1.65 18.80 -0.91
CA SER A 278 -1.36 17.45 -0.40
C SER A 278 -0.85 17.48 1.04
N ALA A 279 -0.11 18.53 1.39
CA ALA A 279 0.40 18.77 2.74
C ALA A 279 -0.48 19.70 3.59
N LYS A 280 -1.69 20.09 3.15
CA LYS A 280 -2.49 21.14 3.83
C LYS A 280 -2.79 20.83 5.29
N HIS A 281 -3.26 19.61 5.59
CA HIS A 281 -3.53 19.16 6.96
C HIS A 281 -2.23 18.86 7.72
N VAL A 282 -1.27 18.22 7.03
CA VAL A 282 0.06 17.89 7.55
C VAL A 282 0.79 19.13 8.09
N LYS A 283 0.68 20.28 7.42
CA LYS A 283 1.26 21.57 7.84
C LYS A 283 0.69 22.13 9.16
N GLN A 284 -0.43 21.60 9.66
CA GLN A 284 -1.03 21.97 10.94
C GLN A 284 -0.51 21.10 12.09
N TRP A 285 0.32 20.09 11.80
CA TRP A 285 0.92 19.18 12.77
C TRP A 285 2.41 19.47 12.96
N ASN A 286 3.01 19.13 14.10
CA ASN A 286 4.46 19.22 14.32
C ASN A 286 5.23 18.09 13.61
N VAL A 287 5.14 18.05 12.29
CA VAL A 287 5.76 17.02 11.45
C VAL A 287 6.70 17.63 10.43
N LYS A 288 7.76 16.89 10.10
CA LYS A 288 8.84 17.35 9.23
C LYS A 288 8.55 16.88 7.81
N ILE A 289 8.23 17.81 6.92
CA ILE A 289 8.02 17.52 5.50
C ILE A 289 9.38 17.18 4.88
N ILE A 290 9.44 16.05 4.17
CA ILE A 290 10.56 15.59 3.37
C ILE A 290 10.10 15.56 1.92
N SER A 291 10.87 16.15 1.01
CA SER A 291 10.55 16.22 -0.41
C SER A 291 11.56 15.41 -1.21
N ILE A 292 11.07 14.52 -2.08
CA ILE A 292 11.88 13.79 -3.06
C ILE A 292 11.48 14.16 -4.49
N SER A 293 12.39 14.06 -5.44
CA SER A 293 12.06 14.29 -6.85
C SER A 293 11.27 13.12 -7.43
N LYS A 294 10.40 13.38 -8.43
CA LYS A 294 9.84 12.31 -9.29
C LYS A 294 10.89 11.70 -10.21
N ASN A 295 11.89 12.48 -10.63
CA ASN A 295 12.83 12.11 -11.70
C ASN A 295 14.31 12.10 -11.25
N LYS A 296 14.72 12.95 -10.29
CA LYS A 296 16.11 13.16 -9.90
C LYS A 296 16.56 12.19 -8.79
N ARG A 297 16.64 10.89 -9.07
CA ARG A 297 17.03 9.84 -8.08
C ARG A 297 18.32 10.14 -7.29
N HIS A 298 19.27 10.87 -7.88
CA HIS A 298 20.50 11.29 -7.21
C HIS A 298 20.29 12.23 -6.01
N GLN A 299 19.09 12.81 -5.85
CA GLN A 299 18.73 13.70 -4.72
C GLN A 299 18.10 12.94 -3.54
N ASP A 300 17.67 11.68 -3.72
CA ASP A 300 17.00 10.90 -2.68
C ASP A 300 17.88 10.75 -1.42
N ARG A 301 19.20 10.64 -1.62
CA ARG A 301 20.20 10.58 -0.55
C ARG A 301 20.25 11.84 0.32
N ALA A 302 19.94 13.01 -0.23
CA ALA A 302 19.84 14.24 0.55
C ALA A 302 18.59 14.22 1.46
N ALA A 303 17.45 13.79 0.91
CA ALA A 303 16.21 13.61 1.68
C ALA A 303 16.34 12.53 2.77
N ALA A 304 17.07 11.45 2.51
CA ALA A 304 17.38 10.43 3.50
C ALA A 304 18.30 10.95 4.62
N LEU A 305 19.31 11.77 4.30
CA LEU A 305 20.14 12.45 5.31
C LEU A 305 19.31 13.43 6.14
N GLU A 306 18.42 14.20 5.53
CA GLU A 306 17.50 15.14 6.20
C GLU A 306 16.58 14.46 7.22
N VAL A 307 16.15 13.21 6.96
CA VAL A 307 15.46 12.36 7.95
C VAL A 307 16.38 12.03 9.13
N TRP A 308 17.59 11.57 8.84
CA TRP A 308 18.54 11.13 9.87
C TRP A 308 19.01 12.26 10.78
N ASP A 309 19.34 13.42 10.23
CA ASP A 309 19.85 14.56 10.99
C ASP A 309 18.81 15.06 12.01
N ARG A 310 17.53 15.11 11.61
CA ARG A 310 16.40 15.46 12.49
C ARG A 310 16.10 14.39 13.52
N LEU A 311 16.27 13.11 13.18
CA LEU A 311 16.12 12.01 14.15
C LEU A 311 17.29 12.00 15.16
N GLU A 312 18.52 12.30 14.74
CA GLU A 312 19.68 12.44 15.64
C GLU A 312 19.51 13.66 16.57
N GLU A 313 18.98 14.78 16.07
CA GLU A 313 18.59 15.94 16.89
C GLU A 313 17.52 15.58 17.94
N PHE A 314 16.43 14.95 17.52
CA PHE A 314 15.33 14.54 18.41
C PHE A 314 15.74 13.50 19.47
N MET A 315 16.56 12.52 19.10
CA MET A 315 17.09 11.55 20.05
C MET A 315 18.02 12.20 21.07
N ARG A 316 18.81 13.20 20.67
CA ARG A 316 19.65 13.98 21.60
C ARG A 316 18.85 14.87 22.54
N SER A 317 17.76 15.49 22.09
CA SER A 317 16.90 16.30 22.96
C SER A 317 16.09 15.47 23.96
N ARG A 318 15.77 14.21 23.65
CA ARG A 318 15.18 13.25 24.61
C ARG A 318 16.19 12.54 25.52
N SER A 319 17.49 12.74 25.33
CA SER A 319 18.57 12.10 26.11
C SER A 319 19.30 13.08 27.05
N ARG A 320 18.67 14.22 27.36
CA ARG A 320 19.15 15.27 28.26
C ARG A 320 18.12 15.54 29.36
#